data_AF-A0A3D1DPX4-F1
#
_entry.id   AF-A0A3D1DPX4-F1
#
_cell.length_a   1.000
_cell.length_b   1.000
_cell.length_c   1.000
_cell.angle_alpha   90.00
_cell.angle_beta   90.00
_cell.angle_gamma   90.00
#
_symmetry.space_group_name_H-M   'P 1'
#
loop_
_entity.id
_entity.type
_entity.pdbx_description
1 polymer ?
#
loop_
_entity_poly.entity_id
_entity_poly.type
_entity_poly.pdbx_seq_one_letter_code
_entity_poly.pdbx_strand_id
1 'polypeptide(L)'
;MQDLYLGLALMAVLSAVAFAAGIALAGDRRRIGNGLAVGTVLLTILYIRFGWDDIRLAKLLPVSNLVIVGNLLPLSSTFLAGVVWRRIDHWRRVVGVTALWIAGGYAAVAPMLARTPVCQDNWTDIGICLQTTPATCTPACAATLLRIHGISATEGEMARLCLTGPHGTNWAGLYH
;
A
#
# COMPACT_ATOMS: atom_id res chain seq x y z
N MET A 1 8.94 10.27 6.38
CA MET A 1 7.97 11.03 5.55
C MET A 1 8.48 11.32 4.14
N GLN A 2 9.68 11.88 3.95
CA GLN A 2 10.25 12.07 2.58
C GLN A 2 10.26 10.77 1.78
N ASP A 3 10.59 9.65 2.42
CA ASP A 3 10.58 8.32 1.78
C ASP A 3 9.19 7.88 1.30
N LEU A 4 8.11 8.24 2.01
CA LEU A 4 6.74 7.95 1.58
C LEU A 4 6.39 8.74 0.33
N TYR A 5 6.75 10.02 0.27
CA TYR A 5 6.54 10.84 -0.92
C TYR A 5 7.36 10.34 -2.11
N LEU A 6 8.60 9.89 -1.88
CA LEU A 6 9.42 9.26 -2.90
C LEU A 6 8.78 7.95 -3.39
N GLY A 7 8.26 7.13 -2.48
CA GLY A 7 7.53 5.90 -2.81
C GLY A 7 6.28 6.18 -3.63
N LEU A 8 5.53 7.22 -3.28
CA LEU A 8 4.34 7.64 -4.02
C LEU A 8 4.70 8.16 -5.43
N ALA A 9 5.76 8.96 -5.55
CA ALA A 9 6.26 9.44 -6.83
C ALA A 9 6.72 8.28 -7.73
N LEU A 10 7.46 7.32 -7.15
CA LEU A 10 7.87 6.11 -7.85
C LEU A 10 6.65 5.30 -8.33
N MET A 11 5.68 5.07 -7.46
CA MET A 11 4.46 4.34 -7.82
C MET A 11 3.64 5.08 -8.87
N ALA A 12 3.60 6.41 -8.86
CA ALA A 12 2.94 7.20 -9.89
C ALA A 12 3.61 7.00 -11.27
N VAL A 13 4.95 7.02 -11.32
CA VAL A 13 5.71 6.75 -12.55
C VAL A 13 5.47 5.33 -13.03
N LEU A 14 5.57 4.33 -12.15
CA LEU A 14 5.34 2.93 -12.48
C LEU A 14 3.90 2.69 -12.95
N SER A 15 2.91 3.35 -12.35
CA SER A 15 1.51 3.32 -12.78
C SER A 15 1.31 3.92 -14.16
N ALA A 16 1.97 5.03 -14.48
CA ALA A 16 1.93 5.61 -15.83
C ALA A 16 2.54 4.67 -16.88
N VAL A 17 3.66 4.03 -16.54
CA VAL A 17 4.29 2.99 -17.38
C VAL A 17 3.38 1.79 -17.53
N ALA A 18 2.75 1.31 -16.46
CA ALA A 18 1.81 0.20 -16.48
C ALA A 18 0.58 0.50 -17.36
N PHE A 19 0.04 1.71 -17.26
CA PHE A 19 -1.03 2.18 -18.14
C PHE A 19 -0.61 2.18 -19.62
N ALA A 20 0.54 2.76 -19.95
CA ALA A 20 1.07 2.77 -21.30
C ALA A 20 1.33 1.35 -21.83
N ALA A 21 1.88 0.46 -20.99
CA ALA A 21 2.07 -0.95 -21.31
C ALA A 21 0.74 -1.67 -21.57
N GLY A 22 -0.29 -1.40 -20.76
CA GLY A 22 -1.63 -1.94 -20.96
C GLY A 22 -2.23 -1.55 -22.31
N ILE A 23 -2.04 -0.29 -22.74
CA ILE A 23 -2.45 0.17 -24.08
C ILE A 23 -1.67 -0.57 -25.17
N ALA A 24 -0.34 -0.60 -25.05
CA ALA A 24 0.55 -1.16 -26.07
C ALA A 24 0.32 -2.67 -26.26
N LEU A 25 0.22 -3.43 -25.16
CA LEU A 25 0.07 -4.88 -25.17
C LEU A 25 -1.33 -5.34 -25.56
N ALA A 26 -2.38 -4.56 -25.26
CA ALA A 26 -3.73 -4.89 -25.69
C ALA A 26 -3.87 -4.95 -27.22
N GLY A 27 -3.07 -4.15 -27.94
CA GLY A 27 -3.02 -4.12 -29.41
C GLY A 27 -4.39 -3.90 -30.06
N ASP A 28 -4.54 -4.30 -31.32
CA ASP A 28 -5.83 -4.25 -32.04
C ASP A 28 -6.64 -5.55 -31.93
N ARG A 29 -5.99 -6.65 -31.56
CA ARG A 29 -6.62 -7.98 -31.52
C ARG A 29 -7.48 -8.14 -30.27
N ARG A 30 -8.80 -8.22 -30.46
CA ARG A 30 -9.79 -8.33 -29.37
C ARG A 30 -9.49 -9.43 -28.34
N ARG A 31 -9.02 -10.60 -28.80
CA ARG A 31 -8.71 -11.75 -27.93
C ARG A 31 -7.55 -11.45 -26.96
N ILE A 32 -6.52 -10.72 -27.41
CA ILE A 32 -5.36 -10.38 -26.59
C ILE A 32 -5.78 -9.42 -25.48
N GLY A 33 -6.45 -8.32 -25.83
CA GLY A 33 -6.92 -7.35 -24.82
C GLY A 33 -7.88 -7.96 -23.79
N ASN A 34 -8.83 -8.81 -24.22
CA ASN A 34 -9.72 -9.49 -23.27
C ASN A 34 -8.95 -10.48 -22.39
N GLY A 35 -8.00 -11.22 -22.97
CA GLY A 35 -7.13 -12.14 -22.21
C GLY A 35 -6.27 -11.42 -21.19
N LEU A 36 -5.68 -10.27 -21.55
CA LEU A 36 -4.91 -9.42 -20.63
C LEU A 36 -5.78 -8.86 -19.51
N ALA A 37 -7.01 -8.42 -19.81
CA ALA A 37 -7.93 -7.93 -18.78
C ALA A 37 -8.27 -9.05 -17.77
N VAL A 38 -8.68 -10.22 -18.25
CA VAL A 38 -8.97 -11.38 -17.39
C VAL A 38 -7.73 -11.80 -16.61
N GLY A 39 -6.58 -11.90 -17.26
CA GLY A 39 -5.31 -12.25 -16.62
C GLY A 39 -4.92 -11.25 -15.52
N THR A 40 -5.08 -9.95 -15.76
CA THR A 40 -4.78 -8.90 -14.77
C THR A 40 -5.70 -9.02 -13.56
N VAL A 41 -7.00 -9.26 -13.77
CA VAL A 41 -7.97 -9.46 -12.68
C VAL A 41 -7.61 -10.71 -11.87
N LEU A 42 -7.33 -11.84 -12.54
CA LEU A 42 -6.94 -13.08 -11.87
C LEU A 42 -5.64 -12.92 -11.07
N LEU A 43 -4.61 -12.30 -11.66
CA LEU A 43 -3.35 -12.02 -10.96
C LEU A 43 -3.56 -11.09 -9.77
N THR A 44 -4.44 -10.08 -9.89
CA THR A 44 -4.78 -9.19 -8.77
C THR A 44 -5.46 -9.97 -7.64
N ILE A 45 -6.39 -10.87 -7.95
CA ILE A 45 -7.04 -11.73 -6.96
C ILE A 45 -6.01 -12.64 -6.28
N LEU A 46 -5.13 -13.27 -7.05
CA LEU A 46 -4.05 -14.12 -6.51
C LEU A 46 -3.11 -13.31 -5.61
N TYR A 47 -2.73 -12.10 -6.03
CA TYR A 47 -1.93 -11.19 -5.22
C TYR A 47 -2.61 -10.85 -3.89
N ILE A 48 -3.89 -10.45 -3.92
CA ILE A 48 -4.64 -10.14 -2.69
C ILE A 48 -4.71 -11.37 -1.79
N ARG A 49 -4.91 -12.56 -2.36
CA ARG A 49 -5.12 -13.79 -1.57
C ARG A 49 -3.85 -14.37 -0.96
N PHE A 50 -2.71 -14.21 -1.63
CA PHE A 50 -1.46 -14.89 -1.29
C PHE A 50 -0.28 -13.97 -1.00
N GLY A 51 -0.23 -12.77 -1.59
CA GLY A 51 0.93 -11.87 -1.51
C GLY A 51 0.75 -10.66 -0.60
N TRP A 52 -0.48 -10.18 -0.42
CA TRP A 52 -0.75 -8.93 0.31
C TRP A 52 -0.23 -8.92 1.76
N ASP A 53 -0.44 -10.02 2.49
CA ASP A 53 -0.07 -10.16 3.90
C ASP A 53 1.18 -11.04 4.11
N ASP A 54 1.97 -11.27 3.06
CA ASP A 54 3.17 -12.11 3.17
C ASP A 54 4.41 -11.28 3.56
N ILE A 55 4.92 -11.55 4.77
CA ILE A 55 6.14 -10.96 5.34
C ILE A 55 7.38 -11.18 4.44
N ARG A 56 7.38 -12.18 3.56
CA ARG A 56 8.47 -12.40 2.60
C ARG A 56 8.74 -11.18 1.72
N LEU A 57 7.73 -10.35 1.45
CA LEU A 57 7.90 -9.12 0.69
C LEU A 57 8.85 -8.14 1.40
N ALA A 58 8.85 -8.11 2.74
CA ALA A 58 9.78 -7.32 3.55
C ALA A 58 11.24 -7.75 3.39
N LYS A 59 11.47 -9.06 3.18
CA LYS A 59 12.82 -9.60 2.96
C LYS A 59 13.35 -9.27 1.56
N LEU A 60 12.45 -9.16 0.58
CA LEU A 60 12.81 -8.84 -0.80
C LEU A 60 13.03 -7.33 -1.01
N LEU A 61 12.20 -6.51 -0.35
CA LEU A 61 12.23 -5.05 -0.43
C LEU A 61 12.44 -4.46 0.97
N PRO A 62 13.66 -4.48 1.52
CA PRO A 62 13.98 -3.89 2.81
C PRO A 62 14.09 -2.36 2.70
N VAL A 63 12.99 -1.71 2.33
CA VAL A 63 12.88 -0.25 2.15
C VAL A 63 11.86 0.32 3.12
N SER A 64 12.10 1.53 3.64
CA SER A 64 11.21 2.19 4.60
C SER A 64 9.80 2.41 4.04
N ASN A 65 9.66 2.70 2.75
CA ASN A 65 8.36 2.94 2.12
C ASN A 65 7.65 1.67 1.59
N LEU A 66 7.92 0.50 2.19
CA LEU A 66 7.35 -0.79 1.80
C LEU A 66 5.81 -0.79 1.76
N VAL A 67 5.17 -0.05 2.66
CA VAL A 67 3.69 0.11 2.68
C VAL A 67 3.15 0.64 1.35
N ILE A 68 3.90 1.51 0.67
CA ILE A 68 3.50 2.12 -0.60
C ILE A 68 4.01 1.27 -1.77
N VAL A 69 5.31 0.95 -1.79
CA VAL A 69 5.95 0.29 -2.94
C VAL A 69 5.58 -1.19 -3.03
N GLY A 70 5.28 -1.83 -1.90
CA GLY A 70 4.81 -3.21 -1.85
C GLY A 70 3.36 -3.38 -2.32
N ASN A 71 2.58 -2.29 -2.43
CA ASN A 71 1.20 -2.36 -2.87
C ASN A 71 1.11 -2.44 -4.40
N LEU A 72 0.82 -3.62 -4.94
CA LEU A 72 0.70 -3.83 -6.39
C LEU A 72 -0.65 -3.37 -6.99
N LEU A 73 -1.65 -3.01 -6.18
CA LEU A 73 -2.97 -2.60 -6.69
C LEU A 73 -2.94 -1.37 -7.61
N PRO A 74 -2.17 -0.30 -7.34
CA PRO A 74 -2.12 0.85 -8.22
C PRO A 74 -1.60 0.46 -9.61
N LEU A 75 -0.63 -0.46 -9.67
CA LEU A 75 -0.07 -0.95 -10.93
C LEU A 75 -1.07 -1.82 -11.70
N SER A 76 -1.73 -2.76 -11.02
CA SER A 76 -2.71 -3.63 -11.68
C SER A 76 -3.93 -2.86 -12.16
N SER A 77 -4.41 -1.90 -11.36
CA SER A 77 -5.54 -1.03 -11.71
C SER A 77 -5.23 -0.15 -12.91
N THR A 78 -4.05 0.50 -12.93
CA THR A 78 -3.65 1.38 -14.04
C THR A 78 -3.29 0.60 -15.31
N PHE A 79 -2.70 -0.59 -15.19
CA PHE A 79 -2.54 -1.50 -16.32
C PHE A 79 -3.90 -1.87 -16.94
N LEU A 80 -4.86 -2.27 -16.11
CA LEU A 80 -6.22 -2.59 -16.56
C LEU A 80 -6.90 -1.38 -17.19
N ALA A 81 -6.67 -0.17 -16.66
CA ALA A 81 -7.16 1.07 -17.25
C ALA A 81 -6.58 1.30 -18.65
N GLY A 82 -5.32 0.98 -18.88
CA GLY A 82 -4.68 1.02 -20.20
C GLY A 82 -5.34 0.05 -21.18
N VAL A 83 -5.61 -1.17 -20.75
CA VAL A 83 -6.35 -2.16 -21.55
C VAL A 83 -7.76 -1.64 -21.86
N VAL A 84 -8.50 -1.14 -20.87
CA VAL A 84 -9.85 -0.58 -21.06
C VAL A 84 -9.84 0.60 -22.03
N TRP A 85 -8.86 1.50 -21.91
CA TRP A 85 -8.69 2.65 -22.81
C TRP A 85 -8.63 2.22 -24.27
N ARG A 86 -7.92 1.12 -24.55
CA ARG A 86 -7.75 0.59 -25.90
C ARG A 86 -8.97 -0.19 -26.40
N ARG A 87 -9.75 -0.82 -25.50
CA ARG A 87 -10.75 -1.83 -25.86
C ARG A 87 -12.20 -1.35 -25.87
N ILE A 88 -12.53 -0.34 -25.09
CA ILE A 88 -13.88 0.21 -24.99
C ILE A 88 -13.96 1.48 -25.82
N ASP A 89 -15.00 1.66 -26.61
CA ASP A 89 -15.27 2.91 -27.33
C ASP A 89 -16.25 3.81 -26.56
N HIS A 90 -16.25 5.10 -26.90
CA HIS A 90 -17.18 6.12 -26.37
C HIS A 90 -17.02 6.46 -24.88
N TRP A 91 -18.04 7.12 -24.30
CA TRP A 91 -18.05 7.63 -22.92
C TRP A 91 -17.76 6.57 -21.84
N ARG A 92 -18.11 5.30 -22.11
CA ARG A 92 -17.85 4.17 -21.20
C ARG A 92 -16.35 3.99 -20.95
N ARG A 93 -15.51 4.33 -21.94
CA ARG A 93 -14.05 4.34 -21.81
C ARG A 93 -13.61 5.28 -20.70
N VAL A 94 -14.09 6.53 -20.77
CA VAL A 94 -13.72 7.57 -19.82
C VAL A 94 -14.16 7.17 -18.42
N VAL A 95 -15.39 6.70 -18.26
CA VAL A 95 -15.89 6.27 -16.95
C VAL A 95 -15.07 5.11 -16.37
N GLY A 96 -14.81 4.06 -17.17
CA GLY A 96 -14.05 2.90 -16.70
C GLY A 96 -12.61 3.24 -16.34
N VAL A 97 -11.92 4.02 -17.19
CA VAL A 97 -10.54 4.44 -16.93
C VAL A 97 -10.47 5.34 -15.72
N THR A 98 -11.34 6.34 -15.60
CA THR A 98 -11.36 7.23 -14.43
C THR A 98 -11.63 6.47 -13.14
N ALA A 99 -12.58 5.52 -13.14
CA ALA A 99 -12.85 4.69 -11.96
C ALA A 99 -11.61 3.87 -11.52
N LEU A 100 -10.89 3.29 -12.48
CA LEU A 100 -9.67 2.52 -12.20
C LEU A 100 -8.52 3.41 -11.71
N TRP A 101 -8.38 4.62 -12.26
CA TRP A 101 -7.41 5.60 -11.77
C TRP A 101 -7.73 6.06 -10.35
N ILE A 102 -9.00 6.31 -10.02
CA ILE A 102 -9.42 6.66 -8.66
C ILE A 102 -9.15 5.50 -7.70
N ALA A 103 -9.51 4.27 -8.08
CA ALA A 103 -9.27 3.09 -7.25
C ALA A 103 -7.77 2.85 -7.00
N GLY A 104 -6.94 2.94 -8.05
CA GLY A 104 -5.49 2.77 -7.94
C GLY A 104 -4.83 3.89 -7.13
N GLY A 105 -5.22 5.14 -7.38
CA GLY A 105 -4.72 6.31 -6.63
C GLY A 105 -5.11 6.26 -5.16
N TYR A 106 -6.37 5.90 -4.86
CA TYR A 106 -6.82 5.68 -3.49
C TYR A 106 -6.02 4.57 -2.80
N ALA A 107 -5.82 3.42 -3.46
CA ALA A 107 -5.03 2.33 -2.89
C ALA A 107 -3.58 2.76 -2.55
N ALA A 108 -2.97 3.62 -3.36
CA ALA A 108 -1.62 4.14 -3.11
C ALA A 108 -1.57 5.09 -1.90
N VAL A 109 -2.60 5.93 -1.72
CA VAL A 109 -2.60 7.00 -0.70
C VAL A 109 -3.31 6.61 0.59
N ALA A 110 -4.17 5.59 0.58
CA ALA A 110 -4.97 5.15 1.73
C ALA A 110 -4.17 4.97 3.04
N PRO A 111 -2.96 4.40 3.05
CA PRO A 111 -2.17 4.27 4.28
C PRO A 111 -1.83 5.62 4.92
N MET A 112 -1.62 6.66 4.12
CA MET A 112 -1.30 8.01 4.61
C MET A 112 -2.53 8.80 5.10
N LEU A 113 -3.74 8.34 4.73
CA LEU A 113 -5.00 8.95 5.17
C LEU A 113 -5.46 8.40 6.52
N ALA A 114 -4.81 7.36 7.03
CA ALA A 114 -5.11 6.79 8.34
C ALA A 114 -4.93 7.85 9.43
N ARG A 115 -5.96 8.03 10.26
CA ARG A 115 -5.89 8.93 11.42
C ARG A 115 -5.23 8.19 12.57
N THR A 116 -4.02 8.62 12.91
CA THR A 116 -3.30 8.05 14.05
C THR A 116 -4.07 8.27 15.35
N PRO A 117 -4.29 7.22 16.15
CA PRO A 117 -4.95 7.36 17.44
C PRO A 117 -4.10 8.21 18.41
N VAL A 118 -4.77 8.97 19.27
CA VAL A 118 -4.09 9.69 20.36
C VAL A 118 -3.67 8.69 21.42
N CYS A 119 -2.37 8.53 21.60
CA CYS A 119 -1.78 7.59 22.55
C CYS A 119 -1.32 8.34 23.81
N GLN A 120 -1.23 7.64 24.94
CA GLN A 120 -0.62 8.16 26.17
C GLN A 120 0.73 7.49 26.39
N ASP A 121 1.58 8.11 27.21
CA ASP A 121 2.87 7.53 27.58
C ASP A 121 2.68 6.63 28.80
N ASN A 122 2.38 5.35 28.55
CA ASN A 122 2.09 4.37 29.60
C ASN A 122 3.18 3.30 29.67
N TRP A 123 4.07 3.41 30.66
CA TRP A 123 5.20 2.51 30.84
C TRP A 123 5.14 1.80 32.19
N THR A 124 5.56 0.54 32.21
CA THR A 124 5.81 -0.20 33.45
C THR A 124 7.17 0.14 34.03
N ASP A 125 7.36 -0.13 35.33
CA ASP A 125 8.64 0.06 36.03
C ASP A 125 9.78 -0.78 35.43
N ILE A 126 9.44 -1.88 34.76
CA ILE A 126 10.39 -2.76 34.06
C ILE A 126 10.64 -2.35 32.60
N GLY A 127 10.16 -1.17 32.18
CA GLY A 127 10.47 -0.59 30.88
C GLY A 127 9.67 -1.15 29.70
N ILE A 128 8.45 -1.67 29.94
CA ILE A 128 7.54 -2.13 28.88
C ILE A 128 6.50 -1.04 28.59
N CYS A 129 6.31 -0.70 27.32
CA CYS A 129 5.25 0.21 26.89
C CYS A 129 3.92 -0.56 26.80
N LEU A 130 2.92 -0.12 27.55
CA LEU A 130 1.56 -0.68 27.50
C LEU A 130 0.72 0.10 26.49
N GLN A 131 0.02 -0.61 25.61
CA GLN A 131 -0.87 0.04 24.65
C GLN A 131 -1.98 0.82 25.37
N THR A 132 -2.31 2.01 24.88
CA THR A 132 -3.37 2.85 25.46
C THR A 132 -4.64 2.82 24.62
N THR A 133 -4.58 2.23 23.42
CA THR A 133 -5.73 2.08 22.51
C THR A 133 -5.86 0.64 21.99
N PRO A 134 -7.05 0.24 21.50
CA PRO A 134 -7.25 -1.09 20.91
C PRO A 134 -6.45 -1.34 19.61
N ALA A 135 -5.90 -0.30 18.98
CA ALA A 135 -5.24 -0.36 17.68
C ALA A 135 -3.71 -0.31 17.74
N THR A 136 -3.12 -0.09 18.91
CA THR A 136 -1.70 0.31 19.06
C THR A 136 -0.79 -0.78 19.63
N CYS A 137 -1.22 -2.05 19.56
CA CYS A 137 -0.38 -3.19 19.98
C CYS A 137 0.99 -3.21 19.30
N THR A 138 1.03 -2.98 17.98
CA THR A 138 2.27 -2.97 17.20
C THR A 138 3.18 -1.79 17.57
N PRO A 139 2.69 -0.53 17.62
CA PRO A 139 3.43 0.61 18.15
C PRO A 139 4.00 0.43 19.56
N ALA A 140 3.22 -0.11 20.50
CA ALA A 140 3.65 -0.34 21.88
C ALA A 140 4.77 -1.39 21.96
N CYS A 141 4.65 -2.47 21.17
CA CYS A 141 5.72 -3.48 21.03
C CYS A 141 6.98 -2.87 20.40
N ALA A 142 6.84 -2.03 19.37
CA ALA A 142 7.96 -1.35 18.72
C ALA A 142 8.68 -0.41 19.70
N ALA A 143 7.94 0.41 20.45
CA ALA A 143 8.51 1.30 21.46
C ALA A 143 9.25 0.52 22.55
N THR A 144 8.66 -0.60 23.02
CA THR A 144 9.31 -1.50 24.00
C THR A 144 10.61 -2.07 23.46
N LEU A 145 10.60 -2.57 22.22
CA LEU A 145 11.80 -3.15 21.60
C LEU A 145 12.91 -2.10 21.42
N LEU A 146 12.56 -0.91 20.95
CA LEU A 146 13.51 0.21 20.84
C LEU A 146 14.11 0.57 22.19
N ARG A 147 13.29 0.63 23.26
CA ARG A 147 13.75 0.90 24.62
C ARG A 147 14.75 -0.14 25.11
N ILE A 148 14.52 -1.43 24.84
CA ILE A 148 15.46 -2.51 25.18
C ILE A 148 16.83 -2.31 24.50
N HIS A 149 16.85 -1.70 23.31
CA HIS A 149 18.06 -1.34 22.58
C HIS A 149 18.60 0.06 22.92
N GLY A 150 18.10 0.71 23.98
CA GLY A 150 18.56 2.03 24.42
C GLY A 150 18.05 3.20 23.58
N ILE A 151 17.06 2.97 22.71
CA ILE A 151 16.44 4.00 21.87
C ILE A 151 15.13 4.44 22.54
N SER A 152 15.05 5.70 22.93
CA SER A 152 13.82 6.27 23.48
C SER A 152 12.81 6.52 22.35
N ALA A 153 11.63 5.92 22.48
CA ALA A 153 10.49 6.12 21.59
C ALA A 153 9.20 6.01 22.41
N THR A 154 8.15 6.75 22.05
CA THR A 154 6.83 6.67 22.71
C THR A 154 5.83 5.86 21.89
N GLU A 155 4.76 5.36 22.51
CA GLU A 155 3.65 4.69 21.79
C GLU A 155 3.10 5.58 20.67
N GLY A 156 2.85 6.86 20.98
CA GLY A 156 2.26 7.80 20.02
C GLY A 156 3.21 8.17 18.88
N GLU A 157 4.51 8.20 19.12
CA GLU A 157 5.51 8.36 18.08
C GLU A 157 5.53 7.16 17.14
N MET A 158 5.57 5.95 17.70
CA MET A 158 5.53 4.71 16.91
C MET A 158 4.21 4.56 16.15
N ALA A 159 3.08 4.97 16.73
CA ALA A 159 1.80 4.93 16.05
C ALA A 159 1.77 5.83 14.80
N ARG A 160 2.44 6.99 14.85
CA ARG A 160 2.58 7.87 13.68
C ARG A 160 3.52 7.29 12.63
N LEU A 161 4.69 6.81 13.05
CA LEU A 161 5.70 6.28 12.14
C LEU A 161 5.25 4.98 11.47
N CYS A 162 4.51 4.13 12.19
CA CYS A 162 3.95 2.89 11.67
C CYS A 162 2.66 3.07 10.85
N LEU A 163 2.20 4.31 10.65
CA LEU A 163 0.93 4.63 9.97
C LEU A 163 -0.28 3.90 10.58
N THR A 164 -0.30 3.77 11.91
CA THR A 164 -1.39 3.12 12.65
C THR A 164 -2.69 3.88 12.47
N GLY A 165 -3.76 3.16 12.11
CA GLY A 165 -5.10 3.71 11.99
C GLY A 165 -6.06 3.17 13.07
N PRO A 166 -7.36 3.49 12.97
CA PRO A 166 -8.38 3.03 13.92
C PRO A 166 -8.55 1.51 13.98
N HIS A 167 -8.15 0.79 12.93
CA HIS A 167 -8.27 -0.66 12.81
C HIS A 167 -6.96 -1.41 13.09
N GLY A 168 -5.93 -0.70 13.54
CA GLY A 168 -4.62 -1.28 13.83
C GLY A 168 -3.53 -0.79 12.88
N THR A 169 -2.44 -1.55 12.87
CA THR A 169 -1.23 -1.25 12.10
C THR A 169 -1.09 -2.32 11.02
N ASN A 170 -0.94 -1.91 9.76
CA ASN A 170 -0.58 -2.85 8.70
C ASN A 170 0.83 -3.40 8.99
N TRP A 171 1.06 -4.69 8.77
CA TRP A 171 2.36 -5.31 9.03
C TRP A 171 3.53 -4.58 8.35
N ALA A 172 3.32 -4.05 7.13
CA ALA A 172 4.32 -3.31 6.38
C ALA A 172 4.62 -1.95 7.03
N GLY A 173 3.68 -1.41 7.81
CA GLY A 173 3.83 -0.14 8.54
C GLY A 173 4.93 -0.19 9.58
N LEU A 174 5.18 -1.34 10.21
CA LEU A 174 6.26 -1.51 11.18
C LEU A 174 7.66 -1.36 10.55
N TYR A 175 7.79 -1.57 9.23
CA TYR A 175 9.07 -1.51 8.52
C TYR A 175 9.39 -0.13 7.93
N HIS A 176 8.58 0.88 8.25
CA HIS A 176 8.78 2.27 7.84
C HIS A 176 9.46 3.11 8.92
#